data_AF-A0A383AUG9-F1
#
_entry.id   AF-A0A383AUG9-F1
#
_cell.length_a   1.000
_cell.length_b   1.000
_cell.length_c   1.000
_cell.angle_alpha   90.00
_cell.angle_beta   90.00
_cell.angle_gamma   90.00
#
_symmetry.space_group_name_H-M   'P 1'
#
loop_
_entity.id
_entity.type
_entity.pdbx_description
1 polymer ?
#
loop_
_entity_poly.entity_id
_entity_poly.type
_entity_poly.pdbx_seq_one_letter_code
_entity_poly.pdbx_strand_id
1 'polypeptide(L)'
;MANIKAIFYRPPFVGLLAFLVIFITQGLGHTLMVLIEKIFGEGLQYPTAFLLGLLGAVLLFIGMKKDDEVPATWLGYFAGFCLWTGWVEFSFVFYAEYLNVEQILPNGKLNLYPEYLVMQSSIGVLMTSLLYFFFNRETKCNFFRWFQRHLKLSTGRPTPGYKRNYAAITAMETVYVIWFFYIILLILYEDAFVG
;
A
#
# COMPACT_ATOMS: atom_id res chain seq x y z
N MET A 1 -34.97 -1.40 -9.02
CA MET A 1 -33.57 -1.76 -8.62
C MET A 1 -32.48 -0.85 -9.19
N ALA A 2 -32.69 -0.13 -10.31
CA ALA A 2 -31.67 0.80 -10.85
C ALA A 2 -31.37 2.03 -9.96
N ASN A 3 -32.34 2.47 -9.16
CA ASN A 3 -32.24 3.71 -8.39
C ASN A 3 -31.34 3.63 -7.14
N ILE A 4 -31.22 2.45 -6.52
CA ILE A 4 -30.39 2.26 -5.31
C ILE A 4 -28.91 2.32 -5.66
N LYS A 5 -28.49 1.67 -6.76
CA LYS A 5 -27.10 1.70 -7.22
C LYS A 5 -26.60 3.12 -7.52
N ALA A 6 -27.47 3.96 -8.09
CA ALA A 6 -27.14 5.35 -8.40
C ALA A 6 -26.95 6.23 -7.15
N ILE A 7 -27.64 5.93 -6.04
CA ILE A 7 -27.50 6.64 -4.77
C ILE A 7 -26.15 6.30 -4.11
N PHE A 8 -25.80 5.01 -4.05
CA PHE A 8 -24.53 4.56 -3.46
C PHE A 8 -23.30 4.98 -4.29
N TYR A 9 -23.44 5.22 -5.59
CA TYR A 9 -22.33 5.65 -6.45
C TYR A 9 -22.06 7.18 -6.40
N ARG A 10 -22.86 7.95 -5.65
CA ARG A 10 -22.66 9.39 -5.51
C ARG A 10 -21.80 9.73 -4.28
N PRO A 11 -21.00 10.80 -4.33
CA PRO A 11 -20.42 11.36 -3.11
C PRO A 11 -21.56 11.74 -2.13
N PRO A 12 -21.39 11.52 -0.82
CA PRO A 12 -20.17 11.07 -0.13
C PRO A 12 -20.04 9.55 0.05
N PHE A 13 -21.03 8.74 -0.33
CA PHE A 13 -21.11 7.32 0.03
C PHE A 13 -19.96 6.47 -0.50
N VAL A 14 -19.49 6.72 -1.72
CA VAL A 14 -18.34 6.01 -2.30
C VAL A 14 -17.06 6.27 -1.49
N GLY A 15 -16.87 7.51 -1.03
CA GLY A 15 -15.73 7.88 -0.19
C GLY A 15 -15.82 7.27 1.20
N LEU A 16 -17.00 7.28 1.81
CA LEU A 16 -17.25 6.63 3.11
C LEU A 16 -17.03 5.11 3.05
N LEU A 17 -17.46 4.46 1.96
CA LEU A 17 -17.21 3.05 1.75
C LEU A 17 -15.71 2.76 1.64
N ALA A 18 -14.97 3.53 0.82
CA ALA A 18 -13.52 3.37 0.71
C ALA A 18 -12.81 3.58 2.05
N PHE A 19 -13.21 4.61 2.82
CA PHE A 19 -12.68 4.86 4.15
C PHE A 19 -12.94 3.69 5.11
N LEU A 20 -14.18 3.20 5.17
CA LEU A 20 -14.54 2.05 6.02
C LEU A 20 -13.76 0.79 5.62
N VAL A 21 -13.63 0.51 4.33
CA VAL A 21 -12.87 -0.65 3.82
C VAL A 21 -11.42 -0.56 4.26
N ILE A 22 -10.77 0.59 4.08
CA ILE A 22 -9.37 0.79 4.50
C ILE A 22 -9.23 0.67 6.01
N PHE A 23 -10.11 1.32 6.78
CA PHE A 23 -10.08 1.30 8.24
C PHE A 23 -10.21 -0.12 8.80
N ILE A 24 -11.15 -0.91 8.26
CA ILE A 24 -11.30 -2.32 8.64
C ILE A 24 -10.08 -3.13 8.20
N THR A 25 -9.56 -2.91 7.00
CA THR A 25 -8.42 -3.66 6.47
C THR A 25 -7.15 -3.41 7.28
N GLN A 26 -6.93 -2.18 7.78
CA GLN A 26 -5.82 -1.85 8.70
C GLN A 26 -5.92 -2.63 10.02
N GLY A 27 -7.10 -2.66 10.64
CA GLY A 27 -7.32 -3.47 11.85
C GLY A 27 -7.17 -4.98 11.59
N LEU A 28 -7.60 -5.45 10.41
CA LEU A 28 -7.41 -6.84 9.99
C LEU A 28 -5.93 -7.21 9.82
N GLY A 29 -5.08 -6.29 9.33
CA GLY A 29 -3.64 -6.52 9.18
C GLY A 29 -2.97 -6.89 10.50
N HIS A 30 -3.17 -6.08 11.54
CA HIS A 30 -2.65 -6.38 12.88
C HIS A 30 -3.26 -7.65 13.48
N THR A 31 -4.55 -7.86 13.29
CA THR A 31 -5.21 -9.08 13.76
C THR A 31 -4.63 -10.32 13.10
N LEU A 32 -4.31 -10.24 11.80
CA LEU A 32 -3.69 -11.32 11.04
C LEU A 32 -2.29 -11.64 11.59
N MET A 33 -1.48 -10.63 11.89
CA MET A 33 -0.16 -10.83 12.52
C MET A 33 -0.28 -11.57 13.86
N VAL A 34 -1.15 -11.09 14.76
CA VAL A 34 -1.37 -11.71 16.07
C VAL A 34 -1.93 -13.13 15.95
N LEU A 35 -2.82 -13.39 14.99
CA LEU A 35 -3.35 -14.73 14.74
C LEU A 35 -2.27 -15.68 14.23
N ILE A 36 -1.38 -15.21 13.36
CA ILE A 36 -0.25 -16.00 12.86
C ILE A 36 0.67 -16.39 14.01
N GLU A 37 1.05 -15.43 14.86
CA GLU A 37 1.88 -15.68 16.05
C GLU A 37 1.23 -16.71 16.99
N LYS A 38 -0.09 -16.60 17.24
CA LYS A 38 -0.82 -17.52 18.12
C LYS A 38 -1.03 -18.91 17.53
N ILE A 39 -1.21 -19.03 16.22
CA ILE A 39 -1.51 -20.30 15.54
C ILE A 39 -0.22 -21.07 15.22
N PHE A 40 0.81 -20.37 14.77
CA PHE A 40 2.03 -20.97 14.24
C PHE A 40 3.24 -20.86 15.20
N GLY A 41 3.16 -20.06 16.26
CA GLY A 41 4.22 -19.90 17.26
C GLY A 41 5.32 -18.91 16.84
N GLU A 42 6.10 -18.44 17.82
CA GLU A 42 7.06 -17.32 17.71
C GLU A 42 8.17 -17.51 16.64
N GLY A 43 8.33 -18.69 16.04
CA GLY A 43 9.34 -18.97 15.01
C GLY A 43 8.84 -18.97 13.56
N LEU A 44 7.52 -18.90 13.32
CA LEU A 44 6.94 -19.07 11.98
C LEU A 44 6.47 -17.77 11.32
N GLN A 45 6.80 -16.61 11.90
CA GLN A 45 6.43 -15.30 11.35
C GLN A 45 6.93 -15.10 9.91
N TYR A 46 8.20 -15.38 9.62
CA TYR A 46 8.79 -15.18 8.29
C TYR A 46 8.26 -16.15 7.22
N PRO A 47 8.18 -17.48 7.47
CA PRO A 47 7.53 -18.38 6.52
C PRO A 47 6.08 -18.01 6.23
N THR A 48 5.33 -17.57 7.25
CA THR A 48 3.92 -17.21 7.06
C THR A 48 3.77 -15.90 6.30
N ALA A 49 4.62 -14.92 6.57
CA ALA A 49 4.71 -13.69 5.80
C ALA A 49 5.04 -13.96 4.31
N PHE A 50 5.97 -14.88 4.06
CA PHE A 50 6.29 -15.30 2.70
C PHE A 50 5.10 -15.94 1.99
N LEU A 51 4.36 -16.84 2.67
CA LEU A 51 3.13 -17.45 2.14
C LEU A 51 2.02 -16.43 1.91
N LEU A 52 1.88 -15.42 2.78
CA LEU A 52 0.92 -14.34 2.63
C LEU A 52 1.22 -13.50 1.37
N GLY A 53 2.48 -13.16 1.14
CA GLY A 53 2.88 -12.47 -0.09
C GLY A 53 2.70 -13.34 -1.33
N LEU A 54 2.95 -14.66 -1.23
CA LEU A 54 2.66 -15.61 -2.31
C LEU A 54 1.16 -15.67 -2.64
N LEU A 55 0.30 -15.68 -1.62
CA LEU A 55 -1.15 -15.56 -1.80
C LEU A 55 -1.50 -14.26 -2.52
N GLY A 56 -0.88 -13.15 -2.13
CA GLY A 56 -1.02 -11.86 -2.83
C GLY A 56 -0.63 -11.93 -4.31
N ALA A 57 0.50 -12.59 -4.63
CA ALA A 57 0.95 -12.79 -6.00
C ALA A 57 -0.03 -13.65 -6.83
N VAL A 58 -0.58 -14.71 -6.24
CA VAL A 58 -1.60 -15.56 -6.88
C VAL A 58 -2.88 -14.77 -7.13
N LEU A 59 -3.36 -13.99 -6.15
CA LEU A 59 -4.53 -13.13 -6.30
C LEU A 59 -4.32 -12.08 -7.40
N LEU A 60 -3.13 -11.49 -7.47
CA LEU A 60 -2.75 -10.56 -8.52
C LEU A 60 -2.83 -11.24 -9.88
N PHE A 61 -2.21 -12.41 -10.04
CA PHE A 61 -2.21 -13.15 -11.29
C PHE A 61 -3.62 -13.53 -11.76
N ILE A 62 -4.49 -13.97 -10.84
CA ILE A 62 -5.90 -14.27 -11.14
C ILE A 62 -6.65 -12.99 -11.53
N GLY A 63 -6.46 -11.90 -10.79
CA GLY A 63 -7.08 -10.60 -11.06
C GLY A 63 -6.66 -10.04 -12.42
N MET A 64 -5.39 -10.20 -12.78
CA MET A 64 -4.83 -9.73 -14.05
C MET A 64 -5.42 -10.43 -15.28
N LYS A 65 -6.01 -11.61 -15.12
CA LYS A 65 -6.67 -12.37 -16.19
C LYS A 65 -8.15 -12.03 -16.37
N LYS A 66 -8.73 -11.22 -15.48
CA LYS A 66 -10.14 -10.82 -15.57
C LYS A 66 -10.29 -9.54 -16.40
N ASP A 67 -11.22 -9.56 -17.33
CA ASP A 67 -11.60 -8.38 -18.12
C ASP A 67 -12.58 -7.46 -17.38
N ASP A 68 -13.31 -8.00 -16.39
CA ASP A 68 -14.30 -7.25 -15.60
C ASP A 68 -13.62 -6.29 -14.61
N GLU A 69 -13.96 -5.00 -14.70
CA GLU A 69 -13.37 -3.93 -13.87
C GLU A 69 -13.54 -4.15 -12.37
N VAL A 70 -14.76 -4.45 -11.91
CA VAL A 70 -15.08 -4.57 -10.48
C VAL A 70 -14.33 -5.72 -9.78
N PRO A 71 -14.43 -6.99 -10.23
CA PRO A 71 -13.72 -8.08 -9.58
C PRO A 71 -12.21 -7.98 -9.75
N ALA A 72 -11.71 -7.45 -10.86
CA ALA A 72 -10.28 -7.20 -11.04
C ALA A 72 -9.76 -6.16 -10.04
N THR A 73 -10.52 -5.08 -9.80
CA THR A 73 -10.17 -4.04 -8.81
C THR A 73 -10.11 -4.63 -7.39
N TRP A 74 -11.11 -5.42 -6.98
CA TRP A 74 -11.10 -6.07 -5.67
C TRP A 74 -9.94 -7.05 -5.49
N LEU A 75 -9.68 -7.90 -6.49
CA LEU A 75 -8.54 -8.81 -6.46
C LEU A 75 -7.22 -8.05 -6.42
N GLY A 76 -7.11 -6.93 -7.15
CA GLY A 76 -5.96 -6.04 -7.10
C GLY A 76 -5.76 -5.43 -5.71
N TYR A 77 -6.81 -4.91 -5.08
CA TYR A 77 -6.74 -4.35 -3.72
C TYR A 77 -6.23 -5.37 -2.69
N PHE A 78 -6.84 -6.56 -2.63
CA PHE A 78 -6.42 -7.60 -1.70
C PHE A 78 -5.03 -8.15 -2.02
N ALA A 79 -4.69 -8.26 -3.31
CA ALA A 79 -3.34 -8.63 -3.72
C ALA A 79 -2.30 -7.61 -3.25
N GLY A 80 -2.53 -6.32 -3.47
CA GLY A 80 -1.65 -5.25 -3.02
C GLY A 80 -1.48 -5.23 -1.50
N PHE A 81 -2.57 -5.43 -0.76
CA PHE A 81 -2.54 -5.55 0.70
C PHE A 81 -1.72 -6.75 1.18
N CYS A 82 -1.95 -7.94 0.63
CA CYS A 82 -1.20 -9.15 1.01
C CYS A 82 0.28 -9.07 0.61
N LEU A 83 0.59 -8.47 -0.54
CA LEU A 83 1.97 -8.23 -0.98
C LEU A 83 2.69 -7.24 -0.07
N TRP A 84 2.00 -6.17 0.34
CA TRP A 84 2.53 -5.21 1.31
C TRP A 84 2.84 -5.90 2.63
N THR A 85 1.82 -6.45 3.29
CA THR A 85 1.97 -7.05 4.62
C THR A 85 2.93 -8.24 4.58
N GLY A 86 2.83 -9.12 3.58
CA GLY A 86 3.66 -10.33 3.52
C GLY A 86 5.12 -10.07 3.11
N TRP A 87 5.35 -9.42 1.97
CA TRP A 87 6.71 -9.30 1.43
C TRP A 87 7.38 -7.98 1.76
N VAL A 88 6.66 -6.85 1.78
CA VAL A 88 7.29 -5.54 2.00
C VAL A 88 7.53 -5.29 3.49
N GLU A 89 6.49 -5.38 4.30
CA GLU A 89 6.53 -5.07 5.74
C GLU A 89 7.44 -6.03 6.52
N PHE A 90 7.22 -7.35 6.38
CA PHE A 90 8.09 -8.33 7.05
C PHE A 90 9.53 -8.36 6.53
N SER A 91 9.82 -7.86 5.33
CA SER A 91 11.21 -7.68 4.91
C SER A 91 11.90 -6.58 5.74
N PHE A 92 11.20 -5.49 6.04
CA PHE A 92 11.75 -4.44 6.91
C PHE A 92 11.95 -4.96 8.34
N VAL A 93 11.01 -5.74 8.88
CA VAL A 93 11.15 -6.42 10.19
C VAL A 93 12.35 -7.35 10.19
N PHE A 94 12.46 -8.23 9.18
CA PHE A 94 13.57 -9.17 9.06
C PHE A 94 14.93 -8.48 9.03
N TYR A 95 15.10 -7.44 8.21
CA TYR A 95 16.38 -6.75 8.11
C TYR A 95 16.68 -5.90 9.35
N ALA A 96 15.68 -5.38 10.05
CA ALA A 96 15.87 -4.68 11.32
C ALA A 96 16.41 -5.63 12.40
N GLU A 97 15.82 -6.83 12.54
CA GLU A 97 16.29 -7.85 13.47
C GLU A 97 17.67 -8.40 13.04
N TYR A 98 17.84 -8.74 11.77
CA TYR A 98 19.08 -9.34 11.26
C TYR A 98 20.28 -8.40 11.41
N LEU A 99 20.10 -7.11 11.16
CA LEU A 99 21.16 -6.11 11.29
C LEU A 99 21.29 -5.56 12.72
N ASN A 100 20.43 -5.99 13.66
CA ASN A 100 20.34 -5.45 15.03
C ASN A 100 20.28 -3.92 15.00
N VAL A 101 19.37 -3.36 14.19
CA VAL A 101 19.22 -1.91 14.05
C VAL A 101 18.69 -1.36 15.36
N GLU A 102 19.48 -0.52 16.02
CA GLU A 102 19.11 0.15 17.26
C GLU A 102 19.12 1.67 17.05
N GLN A 103 18.11 2.35 17.59
CA GLN A 103 18.06 3.81 17.61
C GLN A 103 17.80 4.29 19.02
N ILE A 104 18.64 5.21 19.47
CA ILE A 104 18.45 5.95 20.71
C ILE A 104 17.66 7.21 20.38
N LEU A 105 16.45 7.33 20.92
CA LEU A 105 15.64 8.54 20.77
C LEU A 105 16.30 9.73 21.49
N PRO A 106 15.95 10.99 21.14
CA PRO A 106 16.44 12.19 21.84
C PRO A 106 16.25 12.14 23.36
N ASN A 107 15.24 11.40 23.83
CA ASN A 107 14.91 11.17 25.23
C ASN A 107 15.78 10.10 25.93
N GLY A 108 16.82 9.58 25.26
CA GLY A 108 17.72 8.55 25.77
C GLY A 108 17.13 7.14 25.85
N LYS A 109 15.90 6.93 25.36
CA LYS A 109 15.24 5.61 25.30
C LYS A 109 15.55 4.91 23.99
N LEU A 110 15.63 3.58 24.04
CA LEU A 110 15.73 2.75 22.84
C LEU A 110 14.39 2.75 22.08
N ASN A 111 14.45 2.81 20.75
CA ASN A 111 13.28 2.63 19.91
C ASN A 111 12.80 1.18 19.99
N LEU A 112 11.52 0.99 20.30
CA LEU A 112 10.88 -0.33 20.42
C LEU A 112 10.57 -0.96 19.04
N TYR A 113 10.61 -0.17 17.96
CA TYR A 113 10.20 -0.59 16.61
C TYR A 113 11.26 -0.21 15.56
N PRO A 114 12.40 -0.93 15.51
CA PRO A 114 13.50 -0.62 14.61
C PRO A 114 13.17 -0.84 13.12
N GLU A 115 12.16 -1.64 12.79
CA GLU A 115 11.66 -1.88 11.43
C GLU A 115 11.23 -0.60 10.72
N TYR A 116 10.70 0.38 11.46
CA TYR A 116 10.28 1.65 10.88
C TYR A 116 11.45 2.51 10.42
N LEU A 117 12.63 2.39 11.02
CA LEU A 117 13.84 3.09 10.57
C LEU A 117 14.33 2.55 9.24
N VAL A 118 14.32 1.22 9.10
CA VAL A 118 14.66 0.57 7.84
C VAL A 118 13.64 0.96 6.78
N MET A 119 12.35 1.05 7.14
CA MET A 119 11.32 1.56 6.24
C MET A 119 11.58 3.03 5.84
N GLN A 120 11.94 3.92 6.77
CA GLN A 120 12.31 5.31 6.46
C GLN A 120 13.45 5.41 5.44
N SER A 121 14.45 4.52 5.52
CA SER A 121 15.56 4.48 4.55
C SER A 121 15.11 4.29 3.10
N SER A 122 13.92 3.74 2.89
CA SER A 122 13.35 3.49 1.57
C SER A 122 12.76 4.73 0.89
N ILE A 123 12.77 5.91 1.55
CA ILE A 123 12.24 7.17 1.02
C ILE A 123 12.80 7.53 -0.36
N GLY A 124 14.11 7.33 -0.58
CA GLY A 124 14.74 7.64 -1.86
C GLY A 124 14.21 6.76 -3.00
N VAL A 125 14.00 5.47 -2.70
CA VAL A 125 13.43 4.50 -3.65
C VAL A 125 11.98 4.87 -3.95
N LEU A 126 11.19 5.13 -2.90
CA LEU A 126 9.80 5.57 -3.03
C LEU A 126 9.70 6.81 -3.90
N MET A 127 10.46 7.87 -3.61
CA MET A 127 10.36 9.12 -4.35
C MET A 127 10.76 8.95 -5.82
N THR A 128 11.81 8.17 -6.09
CA THR A 128 12.27 7.91 -7.46
C THR A 128 11.22 7.17 -8.27
N SER A 129 10.65 6.09 -7.72
CA SER A 129 9.63 5.32 -8.43
C SER A 129 8.28 6.04 -8.50
N LEU A 130 7.91 6.80 -7.46
CA LEU A 130 6.69 7.60 -7.42
C LEU A 130 6.69 8.66 -8.53
N LEU A 131 7.83 9.28 -8.85
CA LEU A 131 7.91 10.22 -9.99
C LEU A 131 7.55 9.54 -11.32
N TYR A 132 7.98 8.29 -11.52
CA TYR A 132 7.60 7.55 -12.73
C TYR A 132 6.09 7.34 -12.81
N PHE A 133 5.43 7.00 -11.71
CA PHE A 133 3.97 6.85 -11.67
C PHE A 133 3.23 8.19 -11.76
N PHE A 134 3.78 9.22 -11.12
CA PHE A 134 3.21 10.56 -11.10
C PHE A 134 3.25 11.21 -12.48
N PHE A 135 4.29 10.96 -13.28
CA PHE A 135 4.39 11.45 -14.66
C PHE A 135 3.84 10.48 -15.70
N ASN A 136 3.33 9.31 -15.28
CA ASN A 136 2.73 8.37 -16.21
C ASN A 136 1.41 8.94 -16.77
N ARG A 137 1.38 9.17 -18.09
CA ARG A 137 0.18 9.66 -18.81
C ARG A 137 -1.00 8.68 -18.76
N GLU A 138 -0.74 7.41 -18.47
CA GLU A 138 -1.76 6.37 -18.34
C GLU A 138 -2.37 6.29 -16.93
N THR A 139 -1.83 7.03 -15.95
CA THR A 139 -2.37 7.03 -14.59
C THR A 139 -3.80 7.56 -14.56
N LYS A 140 -4.67 6.86 -13.81
CA LYS A 140 -6.06 7.27 -13.58
C LYS A 140 -6.37 7.57 -12.13
N CYS A 141 -5.40 7.40 -11.22
CA CYS A 141 -5.48 7.88 -9.86
C CYS A 141 -5.93 9.34 -9.84
N ASN A 142 -7.08 9.60 -9.21
CA ASN A 142 -7.67 10.94 -9.16
C ASN A 142 -6.75 11.94 -8.45
N PHE A 143 -5.95 11.48 -7.48
CA PHE A 143 -4.96 12.29 -6.78
C PHE A 143 -3.85 12.77 -7.72
N PHE A 144 -3.17 11.86 -8.43
CA PHE A 144 -2.13 12.25 -9.40
C PHE A 144 -2.69 13.11 -10.53
N ARG A 145 -3.87 12.78 -11.06
CA ARG A 145 -4.52 13.60 -12.09
C ARG A 145 -4.95 14.98 -11.60
N TRP A 146 -5.25 15.14 -10.31
CA TRP A 146 -5.52 16.44 -9.72
C TRP A 146 -4.25 17.29 -9.72
N PHE A 147 -3.13 16.74 -9.23
CA PHE A 147 -1.84 17.43 -9.24
C PHE A 147 -1.31 17.72 -10.64
N GLN A 148 -1.35 16.76 -11.56
CA GLN A 148 -0.93 16.96 -12.96
C GLN A 148 -1.71 18.10 -13.63
N ARG A 149 -3.03 18.21 -13.36
CA ARG A 149 -3.88 19.28 -13.90
C ARG A 149 -3.58 20.63 -13.25
N HIS A 150 -3.37 20.66 -11.93
CA HIS A 150 -3.17 21.90 -11.20
C HIS A 150 -1.76 22.48 -11.41
N LEU A 151 -0.74 21.61 -11.46
CA LEU A 151 0.67 22.00 -11.66
C LEU A 151 1.09 22.05 -13.13
N LYS A 152 0.18 21.76 -14.08
CA LYS A 152 0.46 21.67 -15.53
C LYS A 152 1.58 20.69 -15.90
N LEU A 153 1.77 19.65 -15.10
CA LEU A 153 2.83 18.64 -15.24
C LEU A 153 2.42 17.44 -16.13
N SER A 154 1.44 17.60 -17.01
CA SER A 154 0.97 16.51 -17.85
C SER A 154 1.97 16.20 -18.96
N THR A 155 2.44 14.96 -19.02
CA THR A 155 3.41 14.45 -20.02
C THR A 155 2.78 14.08 -21.37
N GLY A 156 1.49 14.36 -21.56
CA GLY A 156 0.78 14.12 -22.82
C GLY A 156 -0.58 13.46 -22.62
N ARG A 157 -1.24 13.16 -23.75
CA ARG A 157 -2.54 12.49 -23.75
C ARG A 157 -2.37 10.97 -23.58
N PRO A 158 -3.29 10.29 -22.86
CA PRO A 158 -3.30 8.83 -22.77
C PRO A 158 -3.40 8.17 -24.14
N THR A 159 -2.81 6.97 -24.28
CA THR A 159 -2.78 6.21 -25.52
C THR A 159 -4.21 5.73 -25.88
N PRO A 160 -4.74 6.06 -27.07
CA PRO A 160 -6.06 5.60 -27.49
C PRO A 160 -6.12 4.06 -27.55
N GLY A 161 -7.18 3.46 -26.99
CA GLY A 161 -7.41 2.00 -27.08
C GLY A 161 -6.55 1.12 -26.17
N TYR A 162 -5.71 1.69 -25.29
CA TYR A 162 -4.92 0.90 -24.35
C TYR A 162 -5.82 0.15 -23.36
N LYS A 163 -5.86 -1.19 -23.48
CA LYS A 163 -6.58 -2.07 -22.55
C LYS A 163 -5.81 -2.12 -21.23
N ARG A 164 -6.51 -1.76 -20.15
CA ARG A 164 -5.92 -1.64 -18.83
C ARG A 164 -6.03 -2.95 -18.07
N ASN A 165 -5.02 -3.20 -17.24
CA ASN A 165 -5.09 -4.24 -16.25
C ASN A 165 -5.51 -3.63 -14.90
N TYR A 166 -6.81 -3.66 -14.60
CA TYR A 166 -7.36 -3.04 -13.39
C TYR A 166 -6.78 -3.64 -12.11
N ALA A 167 -6.54 -4.96 -12.08
CA ALA A 167 -5.95 -5.62 -10.93
C ALA A 167 -4.50 -5.15 -10.67
N ALA A 168 -3.67 -5.12 -11.71
CA ALA A 168 -2.28 -4.67 -11.58
C ALA A 168 -2.18 -3.20 -11.15
N ILE A 169 -3.01 -2.33 -11.73
CA ILE A 169 -3.05 -0.91 -11.37
C ILE A 169 -3.49 -0.76 -9.91
N THR A 170 -4.58 -1.42 -9.50
CA THR A 170 -5.11 -1.29 -8.13
C THR A 170 -4.14 -1.84 -7.09
N ALA A 171 -3.50 -2.99 -7.35
CA ALA A 171 -2.52 -3.57 -6.44
C ALA A 171 -1.32 -2.65 -6.25
N MET A 172 -0.79 -2.13 -7.35
CA MET A 172 0.31 -1.16 -7.32
C MET A 172 -0.10 0.12 -6.58
N GLU A 173 -1.24 0.73 -6.92
CA GLU A 173 -1.72 1.94 -6.25
C GLU A 173 -1.92 1.72 -4.74
N THR A 174 -2.43 0.55 -4.34
CA THR A 174 -2.60 0.18 -2.93
C THR A 174 -1.25 0.16 -2.20
N VAL A 175 -0.25 -0.53 -2.76
CA VAL A 175 1.11 -0.59 -2.20
C VAL A 175 1.72 0.81 -2.06
N TYR A 176 1.65 1.63 -3.11
CA TYR A 176 2.25 2.97 -3.09
C TYR A 176 1.55 3.94 -2.14
N VAL A 177 0.23 3.87 -2.04
CA VAL A 177 -0.53 4.70 -1.09
C VAL A 177 -0.15 4.34 0.34
N ILE A 178 -0.12 3.04 0.68
CA ILE A 178 0.30 2.58 2.01
C ILE A 178 1.73 3.05 2.29
N TRP A 179 2.67 2.81 1.37
CA TRP A 179 4.07 3.19 1.52
C TRP A 179 4.26 4.70 1.72
N PHE A 180 3.62 5.52 0.87
CA PHE A 180 3.75 6.96 0.91
C PHE A 180 3.22 7.55 2.23
N PHE A 181 2.04 7.11 2.67
CA PHE A 181 1.48 7.58 3.93
C PHE A 181 2.24 7.05 5.15
N TYR A 182 2.81 5.84 5.10
CA TYR A 182 3.72 5.36 6.13
C TYR A 182 4.95 6.25 6.27
N ILE A 183 5.61 6.58 5.16
CA ILE A 183 6.79 7.44 5.19
C ILE A 183 6.45 8.83 5.72
N ILE A 184 5.34 9.43 5.28
CA ILE A 184 4.89 10.73 5.81
C ILE A 184 4.64 10.64 7.31
N LEU A 185 3.94 9.61 7.78
CA LEU A 185 3.66 9.41 9.19
C LEU A 185 4.96 9.32 10.00
N LEU A 186 5.93 8.53 9.52
CA LEU A 186 7.22 8.36 10.18
C LEU A 186 8.04 9.65 10.21
N ILE A 187 8.01 10.46 9.14
CA ILE A 187 8.65 11.79 9.12
C ILE A 187 8.00 12.72 10.14
N LEU A 188 6.66 12.69 10.26
CA LEU A 188 5.92 13.53 11.20
C LEU A 188 6.17 13.13 12.67
N TYR A 189 6.49 11.87 12.93
CA TYR A 189 6.88 11.40 14.27
C TYR A 189 8.33 11.67 14.61
N GLU A 190 9.16 12.06 13.63
CA GLU A 190 10.57 12.29 13.85
C GLU A 190 10.83 13.77 14.17
N ASP A 191 11.25 14.03 15.41
CA ASP A 191 11.54 15.37 15.93
C ASP A 191 12.57 16.12 15.05
N ALA A 192 13.48 15.39 14.39
CA ALA A 192 14.50 15.97 13.51
C ALA A 192 13.92 16.74 12.31
N PHE A 193 12.71 16.40 11.86
CA PHE A 193 12.04 17.06 10.73
C PHE A 193 10.96 18.06 11.14
N VAL A 194 10.33 17.87 12.31
CA VAL A 194 9.22 18.72 12.77
C VAL A 194 9.69 19.86 13.68
N GLY A 195 10.88 19.74 14.30
CA GLY A 195 11.53 20.80 15.07
C GLY A 195 11.18 20.79 16.55
#